data_AF-A0A1I4QFS4-F1
#
_entry.id   AF-A0A1I4QFS4-F1
#
_cell.length_a   1.000
_cell.length_b   1.000
_cell.length_c   1.000
_cell.angle_alpha   90.00
_cell.angle_beta   90.00
_cell.angle_gamma   90.00
#
_symmetry.space_group_name_H-M   'P 1'
#
loop_
_entity.id
_entity.type
_entity.pdbx_description
1 polymer ?
#
loop_
_entity_poly.entity_id
_entity_poly.type
_entity_poly.pdbx_seq_one_letter_code
_entity_poly.pdbx_strand_id
1 'polypeptide(L)'
;STVFQTITSDNGSEFSELTQAIDCDQVNVYYTHPYTSSERGTNERHNGLIRRFIPKGKSIDDLDDTVVAYVENWCNTLPRKILGYQSPNDRYEQALATII
;
A
#
# COMPACT_ATOMS: atom_id res chain seq x y z
N SER A 1 0.35 15.20 8.48
CA SER A 1 -0.60 15.18 7.35
C SER A 1 -2.00 15.03 7.92
N THR A 2 -3.01 15.69 7.34
CA THR A 2 -4.42 15.52 7.76
C THR A 2 -5.02 14.21 7.26
N VAL A 3 -4.52 13.71 6.12
CA VAL A 3 -5.01 12.49 5.47
C VAL A 3 -4.30 11.24 5.99
N PHE A 4 -2.98 11.24 6.03
CA PHE A 4 -2.18 10.09 6.45
C PHE A 4 -1.56 10.36 7.81
N GLN A 5 -2.06 9.71 8.85
CA GLN A 5 -1.60 9.93 10.23
C GLN A 5 -0.40 9.07 10.61
N THR A 6 -0.32 7.87 10.01
CA THR A 6 0.68 6.87 10.37
C THR A 6 1.12 6.06 9.15
N ILE A 7 2.36 5.60 9.15
CA ILE A 7 2.90 4.65 8.18
C ILE A 7 3.45 3.45 8.94
N THR A 8 3.15 2.23 8.48
CA THR A 8 3.68 0.99 9.06
C THR A 8 4.44 0.20 8.01
N SER A 9 5.72 -0.09 8.27
CA SER A 9 6.55 -0.92 7.41
C SER A 9 7.05 -2.19 8.09
N ASP A 10 7.65 -3.10 7.32
CA ASP A 10 8.47 -4.17 7.88
C ASP A 10 9.91 -3.68 8.12
N ASN A 11 10.74 -4.56 8.69
CA ASN A 11 12.16 -4.26 8.94
C ASN A 11 13.05 -4.51 7.71
N GLY A 12 12.51 -4.37 6.49
CA GLY A 12 13.29 -4.41 5.27
C GLY A 12 14.37 -3.33 5.27
N SER A 13 15.56 -3.64 4.76
CA SER A 13 16.68 -2.68 4.71
C SER A 13 16.35 -1.43 3.90
N GLU A 14 15.48 -1.56 2.91
CA GLU A 14 14.95 -0.47 2.10
C GLU A 14 14.13 0.55 2.91
N PHE A 15 13.66 0.18 4.11
CA PHE A 15 12.90 1.04 5.02
C PHE A 15 13.70 1.47 6.26
N SER A 16 15.00 1.18 6.30
CA SER A 16 15.87 1.52 7.42
C SER A 16 15.94 3.03 7.71
N GLU A 17 15.77 3.85 6.66
CA GLU A 17 15.77 5.32 6.74
C GLU A 17 14.35 5.94 6.73
N LEU A 18 13.30 5.12 6.79
CA LEU A 18 11.91 5.60 6.64
C LEU A 18 11.52 6.62 7.72
N THR A 19 12.00 6.45 8.95
CA THR A 19 11.76 7.39 10.05
C THR A 19 12.40 8.75 9.76
N GLN A 20 13.57 8.78 9.13
CA GLN A 20 14.30 10.00 8.81
C GLN A 20 13.75 10.69 7.55
N ALA A 21 13.21 9.91 6.62
CA ALA A 21 12.64 10.41 5.36
C ALA A 21 11.26 11.08 5.55
N ILE A 22 10.57 10.79 6.65
CA ILE A 22 9.23 11.30 6.96
C ILE A 22 9.32 12.33 8.07
N ASP A 23 8.61 13.45 7.90
CA ASP A 23 8.41 14.44 8.96
C ASP A 23 7.55 13.81 10.09
N CYS A 24 8.24 13.33 11.13
CA CYS A 24 7.62 12.64 12.24
C CYS A 24 6.73 13.53 13.11
N ASP A 25 6.85 14.86 13.00
CA ASP A 25 5.92 15.79 13.67
C ASP A 25 4.53 15.76 13.00
N GLN A 26 4.46 15.22 11.78
CA GLN A 26 3.26 15.17 10.97
C GLN A 26 2.71 13.77 10.74
N VAL A 27 3.55 12.73 10.76
CA VAL A 27 3.18 11.34 10.47
C VAL A 27 4.02 10.39 11.32
N ASN A 28 3.38 9.54 12.11
CA ASN A 28 4.10 8.57 12.93
C ASN A 28 4.52 7.34 12.10
N VAL A 29 5.76 6.88 12.27
CA VAL A 29 6.29 5.69 11.60
C VAL A 29 6.36 4.51 12.59
N TYR A 30 5.83 3.36 12.19
CA TYR A 30 5.85 2.12 12.95
C TYR A 30 6.49 0.99 12.13
N TYR A 31 7.06 0.02 12.84
CA TYR A 31 7.64 -1.18 12.26
C TYR A 31 6.99 -2.42 12.85
N THR A 32 6.75 -3.44 12.02
CA THR A 32 6.24 -4.74 12.48
C THR A 32 7.27 -5.48 13.31
N HIS A 33 6.81 -6.36 14.20
CA HIS A 33 7.70 -7.23 14.96
C HIS A 33 8.46 -8.18 14.03
N PRO A 34 9.73 -8.51 14.33
CA PRO A 34 10.48 -9.51 13.59
C PRO A 34 9.71 -10.82 13.44
N TYR A 35 9.79 -11.44 12.27
CA TYR A 35 9.14 -12.71 11.94
C TYR A 35 7.61 -12.76 12.08
N THR A 36 6.94 -11.60 12.12
CA THR A 36 5.49 -11.51 12.30
C THR A 36 4.79 -10.99 11.05
N SER A 37 4.81 -11.79 9.97
CA SER A 37 4.26 -11.37 8.67
C SER A 37 2.75 -11.11 8.69
N SER A 38 2.03 -11.72 9.64
CA SER A 38 0.59 -11.52 9.85
C SER A 38 0.20 -10.08 10.18
N GLU A 39 1.10 -9.28 10.75
CA GLU A 39 0.89 -7.84 11.02
C GLU A 39 0.75 -7.01 9.72
N ARG A 40 1.08 -7.61 8.57
CA ARG A 40 1.00 -7.01 7.23
C ARG A 40 0.15 -7.84 6.27
N GLY A 41 -0.81 -8.62 6.76
CA GLY A 41 -1.65 -9.49 5.93
C GLY A 41 -2.35 -8.77 4.76
N THR A 42 -2.74 -7.50 4.94
CA THR A 42 -3.30 -6.68 3.86
C THR A 42 -2.28 -6.40 2.75
N ASN A 43 -1.02 -6.11 3.09
CA ASN A 43 0.04 -5.83 2.13
C ASN A 43 0.40 -7.09 1.35
N GLU A 44 0.50 -8.24 2.01
CA GLU A 44 0.76 -9.54 1.35
C GLU A 44 -0.36 -9.87 0.35
N ARG A 45 -1.61 -9.69 0.77
CA ARG A 45 -2.77 -9.89 -0.09
C ARG A 45 -2.78 -8.92 -1.27
N HIS A 46 -2.37 -7.66 -1.06
CA HIS A 46 -2.28 -6.66 -2.12
C HIS A 46 -1.16 -6.98 -3.11
N ASN A 47 0.01 -7.40 -2.64
CA ASN A 47 1.11 -7.86 -3.48
C ASN A 47 0.65 -9.02 -4.38
N GLY A 48 -0.13 -9.96 -3.86
CA GLY A 48 -0.72 -11.04 -4.65
C GLY A 48 -1.61 -10.57 -5.82
N LEU A 49 -2.22 -9.39 -5.72
CA LEU A 49 -2.99 -8.79 -6.82
C LEU A 49 -2.08 -8.25 -7.92
N ILE A 50 -1.03 -7.52 -7.54
CA ILE A 50 -0.01 -7.00 -8.47
C ILE A 50 0.63 -8.15 -9.24
N ARG A 51 0.90 -9.29 -8.57
CA ARG A 51 1.48 -10.48 -9.18
C ARG A 51 0.62 -11.18 -10.24
N ARG A 52 -0.65 -10.81 -10.39
CA ARG A 52 -1.49 -11.27 -11.50
C ARG A 52 -1.07 -10.65 -12.84
N PHE A 53 -0.44 -9.48 -12.79
CA PHE A 53 0.00 -8.73 -13.97
C PHE A 53 1.52 -8.77 -14.13
N ILE A 54 2.25 -8.83 -13.01
CA ILE A 54 3.71 -8.87 -12.97
C ILE A 54 4.16 -10.19 -12.35
N PRO A 55 4.38 -11.25 -13.17
CA PRO A 55 4.78 -12.55 -12.66
C PRO A 55 6.11 -12.50 -11.90
N LYS A 56 6.29 -13.44 -10.97
CA LYS A 56 7.56 -13.57 -10.24
C LYS A 56 8.71 -13.90 -11.21
N GLY A 57 9.86 -13.25 -11.00
CA GLY A 57 11.05 -13.43 -11.82
C GLY A 57 11.12 -12.53 -13.06
N LYS A 58 10.06 -11.77 -13.39
CA LYS A 58 10.19 -10.65 -14.32
C LYS A 58 10.82 -9.46 -13.61
N SER A 59 11.78 -8.81 -14.29
CA SER A 59 12.26 -7.51 -13.86
C SER A 59 11.11 -6.49 -13.93
N ILE A 60 11.08 -5.59 -12.95
CA ILE A 60 10.17 -4.44 -12.91
C ILE A 60 10.84 -3.24 -13.59
N ASP A 61 12.16 -3.25 -13.75
CA ASP A 61 12.94 -2.12 -14.27
C ASP A 61 12.54 -1.71 -15.69
N ASP A 62 12.12 -2.68 -16.51
CA ASP A 62 11.70 -2.47 -17.90
C ASP A 62 10.17 -2.37 -18.06
N LEU A 63 9.42 -2.27 -16.96
CA LEU A 63 7.97 -2.08 -17.05
C LEU A 63 7.66 -0.64 -17.47
N ASP A 64 6.90 -0.52 -18.54
CA ASP A 64 6.39 0.76 -18.99
C ASP A 64 5.44 1.36 -17.95
N ASP A 65 5.55 2.67 -17.71
CA ASP A 65 4.73 3.40 -16.75
C ASP A 65 3.22 3.22 -17.02
N THR A 66 2.82 3.02 -18.28
CA THR A 66 1.41 2.75 -18.62
C THR A 66 0.91 1.42 -18.05
N VAL A 67 1.79 0.41 -17.95
CA VAL A 67 1.46 -0.87 -17.31
C VAL A 67 1.32 -0.67 -15.80
N VAL A 68 2.22 0.10 -15.19
CA VAL A 68 2.14 0.42 -13.75
C VAL A 68 0.82 1.13 -13.44
N ALA A 69 0.50 2.21 -14.16
CA ALA A 69 -0.74 2.96 -14.01
C ALA A 69 -1.99 2.08 -14.23
N TYR A 70 -1.95 1.18 -15.22
CA TYR A 70 -3.04 0.23 -15.45
C TYR A 70 -3.25 -0.70 -14.26
N VAL A 71 -2.17 -1.29 -13.72
CA VAL A 71 -2.23 -2.20 -12.57
C VAL A 71 -2.71 -1.47 -11.32
N GLU A 72 -2.22 -0.27 -11.06
CA GLU A 72 -2.66 0.57 -9.94
C GLU A 72 -4.16 0.89 -10.03
N ASN A 73 -4.62 1.38 -11.19
CA ASN A 73 -6.03 1.68 -11.40
C ASN A 73 -6.89 0.43 -11.22
N TRP A 74 -6.47 -0.72 -11.74
CA TRP A 74 -7.18 -1.98 -11.55
C TRP A 74 -7.24 -2.38 -10.07
N CYS A 75 -6.13 -2.25 -9.33
CA CYS A 75 -6.08 -2.54 -7.90
C CYS A 75 -7.01 -1.62 -7.08
N ASN A 76 -7.07 -0.35 -7.44
CA ASN A 76 -7.83 0.69 -6.74
C ASN A 76 -9.32 0.68 -7.06
N THR A 77 -9.71 0.18 -8.24
CA THR A 77 -11.11 0.06 -8.67
C THR A 77 -11.72 -1.31 -8.40
N LEU A 78 -10.91 -2.36 -8.13
CA LEU A 78 -11.41 -3.71 -7.90
C LEU A 78 -12.18 -3.84 -6.57
N PRO A 79 -13.50 -4.18 -6.61
CA PRO A 79 -14.31 -4.41 -5.42
C PRO A 79 -13.71 -5.41 -4.42
N ARG A 80 -13.83 -5.11 -3.12
CA ARG A 80 -13.31 -5.96 -2.03
C ARG A 80 -14.43 -6.47 -1.16
N LYS A 81 -14.51 -7.79 -0.97
CA LYS A 81 -15.50 -8.39 -0.06
C LYS A 81 -15.41 -7.84 1.37
N ILE A 82 -14.19 -7.61 1.89
CA ILE A 82 -13.97 -7.03 3.23
C ILE A 82 -14.50 -5.59 3.36
N LEU A 83 -14.65 -4.88 2.24
CA LEU A 83 -15.21 -3.52 2.18
C LEU A 83 -16.70 -3.54 1.80
N GLY A 84 -17.40 -4.67 1.94
CA GLY A 84 -18.79 -4.79 1.51
C GLY A 84 -18.95 -4.62 -0.01
N TYR A 85 -17.97 -5.11 -0.77
CA TYR A 85 -17.90 -5.00 -2.23
C TYR A 85 -17.76 -3.58 -2.79
N GLN A 86 -17.34 -2.61 -1.98
CA GLN A 86 -16.82 -1.34 -2.50
C GLN A 86 -15.35 -1.46 -2.92
N SER A 87 -14.92 -0.58 -3.82
CA SER A 87 -13.53 -0.47 -4.24
C SER A 87 -12.69 0.26 -3.18
N PRO A 88 -11.36 0.06 -3.15
CA PRO A 88 -10.46 0.88 -2.35
C PRO A 88 -10.63 2.39 -2.61
N ASN A 89 -10.82 2.80 -3.87
CA ASN A 89 -11.09 4.20 -4.22
C ASN A 89 -12.37 4.73 -3.58
N ASP A 90 -13.49 3.99 -3.68
CA ASP A 90 -14.76 4.43 -3.09
C ASP A 90 -14.60 4.69 -1.59
N ARG A 91 -13.87 3.79 -0.91
CA ARG A 91 -13.63 3.88 0.54
C ARG A 91 -12.66 5.00 0.89
N TYR A 92 -11.65 5.23 0.06
CA TYR A 92 -10.71 6.32 0.24
C TYR A 92 -11.40 7.68 0.08
N GLU A 93 -12.23 7.87 -0.94
CA GLU A 93 -13.00 9.10 -1.15
C GLU A 93 -13.98 9.38 0.00
N GLN A 94 -14.68 8.34 0.50
CA GLN A 94 -15.56 8.48 1.67
C GLN A 94 -14.79 8.89 2.93
N ALA A 95 -13.59 8.32 3.15
CA ALA A 95 -12.76 8.67 4.29
C ALA A 95 -12.25 10.12 4.17
N LEU A 96 -11.80 10.54 2.98
CA LEU A 96 -11.38 11.92 2.73
C LEU A 96 -12.49 12.93 2.99
N ALA A 97 -13.71 12.63 2.55
CA ALA A 97 -14.88 13.49 2.78
C ALA A 97 -15.25 13.66 4.27
N THR A 98 -14.68 12.85 5.16
CA THR A 98 -14.87 12.99 6.62
C THR A 98 -13.79 13.88 7.25
N ILE A 99 -12.67 14.11 6.56
CA ILE A 99 -11.50 14.86 7.05
C ILE A 99 -11.54 16.32 6.57
N ILE A 100 -12.16 16.56 5.40
CA ILE A 100 -12.38 17.90 4.79
C ILE A 100 -13.69 18.48 5.31
#